data_AF-A0A442BIA4-F1
#
_entry.id   AF-A0A442BIA4-F1
#
_cell.length_a   1.000
_cell.length_b   1.000
_cell.length_c   1.000
_cell.angle_alpha   90.00
_cell.angle_beta   90.00
_cell.angle_gamma   90.00
#
_symmetry.space_group_name_H-M   'P 1'
#
loop_
_entity.id
_entity.type
_entity.pdbx_description
1 polymer ?
#
loop_
_entity_poly.entity_id
_entity_poly.type
_entity_poly.pdbx_seq_one_letter_code
_entity_poly.pdbx_strand_id
1 'polypeptide(L)'
;LGHTFGHALEAATQYDGSRLVHGEGVAIGMALAHRFSARLNLASPDDAERVEAHLRAVGLPWRMAEIPGELPDAEALLGFITQDKKVSRGALTFILTRGIGQSFIAKDVPASEVLSFLKASHPAGLKLSHPERSNRSRSG
;
A
#
# COMPACT_ATOMS: atom_id res chain seq x y z
N LEU A 1 7.99 -5.75 -8.35
CA LEU A 1 6.64 -5.28 -7.96
C LEU A 1 6.75 -4.64 -6.57
N GLY A 2 5.96 -3.61 -6.24
CA GLY A 2 5.92 -3.04 -4.87
C GLY A 2 7.01 -2.02 -4.47
N HIS A 3 8.11 -1.90 -5.23
CA HIS A 3 9.23 -1.03 -4.85
C HIS A 3 8.88 0.46 -4.82
N THR A 4 7.96 0.93 -5.67
CA THR A 4 7.52 2.34 -5.63
C THR A 4 6.95 2.72 -4.26
N PHE A 5 6.16 1.83 -3.66
CA PHE A 5 5.63 2.05 -2.31
C PHE A 5 6.67 1.72 -1.24
N GLY A 6 7.48 0.67 -1.43
CA GLY A 6 8.55 0.30 -0.50
C GLY A 6 9.56 1.42 -0.28
N HIS A 7 10.11 1.99 -1.36
CA HIS A 7 11.06 3.10 -1.26
C HIS A 7 10.42 4.34 -0.63
N ALA A 8 9.15 4.63 -0.92
CA ALA A 8 8.45 5.74 -0.29
C ALA A 8 8.29 5.54 1.22
N LEU A 9 8.04 4.31 1.68
CA LEU A 9 7.99 3.97 3.09
C LEU A 9 9.37 4.02 3.74
N GLU A 10 10.41 3.52 3.08
CA GLU A 10 11.80 3.61 3.56
C GLU A 10 12.24 5.07 3.69
N ALA A 11 11.93 5.92 2.72
CA ALA A 11 12.20 7.36 2.80
C ALA A 11 11.39 8.03 3.93
N ALA A 12 10.13 7.63 4.11
CA ALA A 12 9.28 8.12 5.19
C ALA A 12 9.77 7.72 6.59
N THR A 13 10.41 6.56 6.72
CA THR A 13 11.10 6.13 7.95
C THR A 13 12.55 6.62 8.03
N GLN A 14 12.98 7.49 7.11
CA GLN A 14 14.35 8.01 7.05
C GLN A 14 15.42 6.91 6.94
N TYR A 15 15.09 5.78 6.31
CA TYR A 15 15.94 4.59 6.19
C TYR A 15 16.38 4.02 7.55
N ASP A 16 15.57 4.24 8.59
CA ASP A 16 15.81 3.67 9.91
C ASP A 16 15.57 2.16 9.89
N GLY A 17 16.66 1.40 9.82
CA GLY A 17 16.66 -0.07 9.83
C GLY A 17 16.16 -0.71 11.13
N SER A 18 15.94 0.06 12.20
CA SER A 18 15.25 -0.41 13.40
C SER A 18 13.73 -0.36 13.29
N ARG A 19 13.20 0.44 12.35
CA ARG A 19 11.77 0.62 12.09
C ARG A 19 11.30 -0.15 10.87
N LEU A 20 12.08 -0.13 9.79
CA LEU A 20 11.71 -0.77 8.55
C LEU A 20 12.96 -1.20 7.80
N VAL A 21 13.18 -2.50 7.65
CA VAL A 21 14.22 -2.98 6.75
C VAL A 21 13.71 -3.05 5.31
N HIS A 22 14.61 -3.00 4.32
CA HIS A 22 14.25 -3.01 2.90
C HIS A 22 13.28 -4.16 2.53
N GLY A 23 13.53 -5.37 3.05
CA GLY A 23 12.67 -6.53 2.79
C GLY A 23 11.22 -6.34 3.29
N GLU A 24 11.05 -5.70 4.45
CA GLU A 24 9.75 -5.37 5.02
C GLU A 24 9.06 -4.26 4.22
N GLY A 25 9.81 -3.22 3.83
CA GLY A 25 9.32 -2.15 2.97
C GLY A 25 8.80 -2.68 1.63
N VAL A 26 9.55 -3.60 0.99
CA VAL A 26 9.15 -4.25 -0.26
C VAL A 26 7.92 -5.15 -0.05
N ALA A 27 7.82 -5.87 1.07
CA ALA A 27 6.66 -6.71 1.39
C ALA A 27 5.38 -5.88 1.51
N ILE A 28 5.40 -4.82 2.31
CA ILE A 28 4.28 -3.87 2.46
C ILE A 28 3.98 -3.22 1.11
N GLY A 29 5.01 -2.79 0.38
CA GLY A 29 4.85 -2.19 -0.93
C GLY A 29 4.19 -3.11 -1.96
N MET A 30 4.47 -4.41 -1.90
CA MET A 30 3.84 -5.42 -2.75
C MET A 30 2.36 -5.60 -2.42
N ALA A 31 2.02 -5.70 -1.13
CA ALA A 31 0.62 -5.74 -0.69
C ALA A 31 -0.14 -4.48 -1.14
N LEU A 32 0.47 -3.30 -0.95
CA LEU A 32 -0.11 -2.02 -1.41
C LEU A 32 -0.30 -1.99 -2.93
N ALA A 33 0.66 -2.47 -3.71
CA ALA A 33 0.53 -2.52 -5.17
C ALA A 33 -0.62 -3.44 -5.63
N HIS A 34 -0.81 -4.59 -4.98
CA HIS A 34 -1.94 -5.48 -5.25
C HIS A 34 -3.28 -4.83 -4.87
N ARG A 35 -3.39 -4.25 -3.67
CA ARG A 35 -4.60 -3.53 -3.23
C ARG A 35 -4.93 -2.34 -4.11
N PHE A 36 -3.93 -1.59 -4.54
CA PHE A 36 -4.10 -0.46 -5.44
C PHE A 36 -4.56 -0.92 -6.83
N SER A 37 -3.99 -2.02 -7.34
CA SER A 37 -4.43 -2.62 -8.60
C SER A 37 -5.88 -3.11 -8.54
N ALA A 38 -6.28 -3.73 -7.42
CA ALA A 38 -7.67 -4.11 -7.18
C ALA A 38 -8.60 -2.89 -7.11
N ARG A 39 -8.18 -1.80 -6.44
CA ARG A 39 -8.95 -0.54 -6.38
C ARG A 39 -9.20 0.07 -7.77
N LEU A 40 -8.25 -0.07 -8.68
CA LEU A 40 -8.37 0.37 -10.07
C LEU A 40 -9.13 -0.62 -10.96
N ASN A 41 -9.74 -1.67 -10.39
CA ASN A 41 -10.39 -2.77 -11.11
C ASN A 41 -9.47 -3.47 -12.12
N LEU A 42 -8.16 -3.47 -11.87
CA LEU A 42 -7.17 -4.11 -12.74
C LEU A 42 -6.90 -5.56 -12.35
N ALA A 43 -7.09 -5.91 -11.08
CA ALA A 43 -6.88 -7.25 -10.52
C ALA A 43 -8.05 -7.64 -9.60
N SER A 44 -8.22 -8.94 -9.35
CA SER A 44 -9.23 -9.40 -8.40
C SER A 44 -8.86 -9.00 -6.96
N PRO A 45 -9.82 -8.56 -6.13
CA PRO A 45 -9.61 -8.40 -4.69
C PRO A 45 -9.08 -9.68 -4.03
N ASP A 46 -9.53 -10.86 -4.48
CA ASP A 46 -9.05 -12.15 -3.98
C ASP A 46 -7.53 -12.33 -4.17
N ASP A 47 -6.96 -11.79 -5.24
CA ASP A 47 -5.51 -11.88 -5.47
C ASP A 47 -4.73 -11.00 -4.48
N ALA A 48 -5.29 -9.85 -4.11
CA ALA A 48 -4.71 -9.02 -3.05
C ALA A 48 -4.77 -9.75 -1.70
N GLU A 49 -5.92 -10.32 -1.35
CA GLU A 49 -6.09 -11.09 -0.11
C GLU A 49 -5.15 -12.31 -0.04
N ARG A 50 -4.95 -13.02 -1.16
CA ARG A 50 -4.00 -14.14 -1.24
C ARG A 50 -2.56 -13.70 -0.98
N VAL A 51 -2.15 -12.56 -1.53
CA VAL A 51 -0.80 -12.00 -1.30
C VAL A 51 -0.64 -11.56 0.16
N GLU A 52 -1.64 -10.88 0.73
CA GLU A 52 -1.65 -10.48 2.14
C GLU A 52 -1.58 -11.70 3.07
N ALA A 53 -2.38 -12.73 2.80
CA ALA A 53 -2.38 -13.98 3.56
C ALA A 53 -1.03 -14.69 3.48
N HIS A 54 -0.39 -14.69 2.30
CA HIS A 54 0.94 -15.28 2.13
C HIS A 54 2.00 -14.52 2.92
N LEU A 55 2.03 -13.19 2.81
CA LEU A 55 2.96 -12.33 3.57
C LEU A 55 2.80 -12.53 5.08
N ARG A 56 1.55 -12.57 5.55
CA ARG A 56 1.24 -12.88 6.95
C ARG A 56 1.71 -14.28 7.36
N ALA A 57 1.53 -15.29 6.51
CA ALA A 57 1.93 -16.66 6.81
C ALA A 57 3.46 -16.83 6.94
N VAL A 58 4.23 -16.03 6.20
CA VAL A 58 5.71 -16.03 6.29
C VAL A 58 6.23 -15.06 7.35
N GLY A 59 5.36 -14.38 8.10
CA GLY A 59 5.72 -13.46 9.17
C GLY A 59 6.25 -12.11 8.69
N LEU A 60 5.97 -11.72 7.45
CA LEU A 60 6.36 -10.41 6.91
C LEU A 60 5.24 -9.38 7.10
N PRO A 61 5.62 -8.11 7.34
CA PRO A 61 4.64 -7.05 7.43
C PRO A 61 4.03 -6.77 6.05
N TRP A 62 2.73 -6.50 6.07
CA TRP A 62 1.94 -6.30 4.84
C TRP A 62 1.04 -5.06 4.92
N ARG A 63 1.01 -4.38 6.08
CA ARG A 63 0.29 -3.12 6.29
C ARG A 63 1.24 -2.03 6.77
N MET A 64 0.97 -0.80 6.34
CA MET A 64 1.64 0.40 6.87
C MET A 64 1.46 0.55 8.39
N ALA A 65 0.33 0.07 8.94
CA ALA A 65 0.07 0.10 10.38
C ALA A 65 0.99 -0.83 11.21
N GLU A 66 1.69 -1.76 10.57
CA GLU A 66 2.64 -2.67 11.24
C GLU A 66 4.05 -2.07 11.31
N ILE A 67 4.29 -0.92 10.67
CA ILE A 67 5.56 -0.19 10.76
C ILE A 67 5.62 0.51 12.12
N PRO A 68 6.63 0.23 12.96
CA PRO A 68 6.85 0.92 14.22
C PRO A 68 7.03 2.44 14.04
N GLY A 69 6.44 3.20 14.96
CA GLY A 69 6.51 4.66 15.00
C GLY A 69 5.48 5.35 14.11
N GLU A 70 5.52 6.69 14.09
CA GLU A 70 4.60 7.47 13.28
C GLU A 70 5.05 7.51 11.82
N LEU A 71 4.09 7.29 10.92
CA LEU A 71 4.26 7.53 9.50
C LEU A 71 3.79 8.96 9.19
N PRO A 72 4.45 9.64 8.25
CA PRO A 72 4.00 10.93 7.78
C PRO A 72 2.66 10.79 7.03
N ASP A 73 1.99 11.91 6.82
CA ASP A 73 0.68 11.93 6.16
C ASP A 73 0.72 11.43 4.70
N ALA A 74 -0.46 11.16 4.16
CA ALA A 74 -0.60 10.62 2.80
C ALA A 74 -0.01 11.56 1.74
N GLU A 75 -0.09 12.87 1.98
CA GLU A 75 0.49 13.93 1.16
C GLU A 75 2.02 13.87 1.13
N ALA A 76 2.68 13.72 2.28
CA ALA A 76 4.12 13.54 2.35
C ALA A 76 4.56 12.20 1.73
N LEU A 77 3.81 11.11 1.96
CA LEU A 77 4.06 9.82 1.31
C LEU A 77 3.99 9.93 -0.23
N LEU A 78 3.00 10.65 -0.75
CA LEU A 78 2.93 10.96 -2.19
C LEU A 78 4.14 11.78 -2.65
N GLY A 79 4.60 12.73 -1.82
CA GLY A 79 5.82 13.50 -2.05
C GLY A 79 7.07 12.61 -2.22
N PHE A 80 7.23 11.57 -1.39
CA PHE A 80 8.34 10.63 -1.54
C PHE A 80 8.24 9.81 -2.84
N ILE A 81 7.03 9.39 -3.23
CA ILE A 81 6.79 8.68 -4.50
C ILE A 81 7.15 9.56 -5.71
N THR A 82 6.79 10.86 -5.67
CA THR A 82 7.05 11.79 -6.78
C THR A 82 8.52 12.21 -6.86
N GLN A 83 9.26 12.20 -5.74
CA GLN A 83 10.70 12.47 -5.72
C GLN A 83 11.53 11.32 -6.31
N ASP A 84 11.17 10.07 -6.00
CA ASP A 84 11.90 8.87 -6.49
C ASP A 84 11.84 8.72 -8.01
N LYS A 85 10.73 9.12 -8.64
CA LYS A 85 10.54 8.98 -10.09
C LYS A 85 10.45 10.32 -10.77
N LYS A 86 11.40 10.60 -11.68
CA LYS A 86 11.33 11.71 -12.65
C LYS A 86 9.92 11.76 -13.26
N VAL A 87 9.08 12.64 -12.74
CA VAL A 87 7.71 12.85 -13.20
C VAL A 87 7.80 13.47 -14.60
N SER A 88 7.73 12.64 -15.64
CA SER A 88 7.48 13.16 -16.99
C SER A 88 5.99 13.51 -17.07
N ARG A 89 5.68 14.82 -16.96
CA ARG A 89 4.37 15.42 -17.26
C ARG A 89 3.20 15.07 -16.32
N GLY A 90 3.45 14.96 -15.01
CA GLY A 90 2.41 14.80 -13.99
C GLY A 90 1.81 13.39 -13.86
N ALA A 91 2.28 12.44 -14.65
CA ALA A 91 1.83 11.05 -14.64
C ALA A 91 2.86 10.16 -13.93
N LEU A 92 2.40 9.37 -12.96
CA LEU A 92 3.27 8.49 -12.19
C LEU A 92 3.38 7.12 -12.85
N THR A 93 4.60 6.63 -12.97
CA THR A 93 4.85 5.28 -13.47
C THR A 93 4.89 4.28 -12.31
N PHE A 94 3.91 3.37 -12.26
CA PHE A 94 3.84 2.29 -11.30
C PHE A 94 3.99 0.93 -11.96
N ILE A 95 4.52 -0.04 -11.21
CA ILE A 95 4.39 -1.45 -11.56
C ILE A 95 3.14 -1.94 -10.85
N LEU A 96 2.08 -2.16 -11.61
CA LEU A 96 0.81 -2.70 -11.15
C LEU A 96 0.67 -4.15 -11.59
N THR A 97 -0.42 -4.78 -11.21
CA THR A 97 -0.68 -6.18 -11.53
C THR A 97 -2.10 -6.40 -12.01
N ARG A 98 -2.31 -7.38 -12.89
CA ARG A 98 -3.63 -7.87 -13.30
C ARG A 98 -4.05 -9.16 -12.60
N GLY A 99 -3.18 -9.68 -11.75
CA GLY A 99 -3.35 -10.93 -11.03
C GLY A 99 -2.01 -11.51 -10.61
N ILE A 100 -2.01 -12.57 -9.82
CA ILE A 100 -0.76 -13.17 -9.35
C ILE A 100 0.10 -13.61 -10.54
N GLY A 101 1.34 -13.12 -10.61
CA GLY A 101 2.27 -13.38 -11.72
C GLY A 101 2.11 -12.48 -12.95
N GLN A 102 1.14 -11.56 -12.98
CA GLN A 102 0.84 -10.71 -14.15
C GLN A 102 1.11 -9.22 -13.88
N SER A 103 2.38 -8.85 -13.70
CA SER A 103 2.76 -7.45 -13.51
C SER A 103 2.91 -6.68 -14.82
N PHE A 104 2.53 -5.40 -14.84
CA PHE A 104 2.70 -4.51 -15.98
C PHE A 104 3.08 -3.09 -15.54
N ILE A 105 3.63 -2.31 -16.48
CA ILE A 105 4.02 -0.92 -16.25
C ILE A 105 2.82 -0.02 -16.57
N ALA A 106 2.25 0.62 -15.56
CA ALA A 106 1.23 1.66 -15.72
C ALA A 106 1.91 3.03 -15.70
N LYS A 107 1.94 3.75 -16.83
CA LYS A 107 2.64 5.03 -16.97
C LYS A 107 1.78 6.26 -16.67
N ASP A 108 0.47 6.07 -16.59
CA ASP A 108 -0.54 7.14 -16.51
C ASP A 108 -1.38 7.07 -15.23
N VAL A 109 -0.74 6.74 -14.10
CA VAL A 109 -1.46 6.70 -12.82
C VAL A 109 -1.66 8.13 -12.29
N PRO A 110 -2.91 8.57 -12.09
CA PRO A 110 -3.19 9.90 -11.54
C PRO A 110 -2.70 10.01 -10.09
N ALA A 111 -2.01 11.09 -9.76
CA ALA A 111 -1.56 11.34 -8.38
C ALA A 111 -2.72 11.43 -7.38
N SER A 112 -3.90 11.87 -7.82
CA SER A 112 -5.13 11.90 -7.01
C SER A 112 -5.60 10.51 -6.57
N GLU A 113 -5.51 9.49 -7.45
CA GLU A 113 -5.85 8.11 -7.12
C GLU A 113 -4.87 7.53 -6.11
N VAL A 114 -3.58 7.81 -6.29
CA VAL A 114 -2.53 7.41 -5.33
C VAL A 114 -2.78 8.06 -3.97
N LEU A 115 -3.07 9.36 -3.93
CA LEU A 115 -3.36 10.08 -2.68
C LEU A 115 -4.60 9.50 -1.98
N SER A 116 -5.68 9.29 -2.72
CA SER A 116 -6.92 8.70 -2.21
C SER A 116 -6.68 7.31 -1.62
N PHE A 117 -5.88 6.49 -2.31
CA PHE A 117 -5.48 5.18 -1.83
C PHE A 117 -4.58 5.23 -0.59
N LEU A 118 -3.59 6.11 -0.56
CA LEU A 118 -2.71 6.31 0.58
C LEU A 118 -3.51 6.75 1.80
N LYS A 119 -4.45 7.71 1.66
CA LYS A 119 -5.35 8.13 2.74
C LYS A 119 -6.19 6.97 3.28
N ALA A 120 -6.77 6.16 2.40
CA ALA A 120 -7.57 5.00 2.80
C ALA A 120 -6.73 3.88 3.46
N SER A 121 -5.47 3.75 3.06
CA SER A 121 -4.56 2.71 3.56
C SER A 121 -3.78 3.15 4.80
N HIS A 122 -3.69 4.46 5.06
CA HIS A 122 -2.99 5.04 6.20
C HIS A 122 -3.68 4.61 7.51
N PRO A 123 -2.92 4.27 8.58
CA PRO A 123 -3.51 3.87 9.86
C PRO A 123 -4.49 4.91 10.43
N ALA A 124 -4.26 6.20 10.19
CA ALA A 124 -5.20 7.27 10.59
C ALA A 124 -6.52 7.26 9.79
N GLY A 125 -6.51 6.82 8.53
CA GLY A 125 -7.71 6.72 7.69
C GLY A 125 -8.55 5.46 7.96
N LEU A 126 -7.93 4.38 8.46
CA LEU A 126 -8.63 3.14 8.80
C LEU A 126 -9.57 3.29 10.01
N LYS A 127 -9.33 4.26 10.90
CA LYS A 127 -10.21 4.57 12.04
C LYS A 127 -11.58 5.13 11.62
N LEU A 128 -11.71 5.65 10.40
CA LEU A 128 -12.95 6.26 9.90
C LEU A 128 -13.87 5.28 9.12
N SER A 129 -13.41 4.05 8.85
CA SER A 129 -14.11 3.09 7.97
C SER A 129 -14.71 1.86 8.66
N HIS A 130 -14.77 1.84 10.00
CA HIS A 130 -15.57 0.86 10.74
C HIS A 130 -16.90 1.48 11.19
N PRO A 131 -18.02 1.32 10.44
CA PRO A 131 -19.31 1.31 11.10
C PRO A 131 -19.36 0.05 11.97
N GLU A 132 -19.86 0.19 13.19
CA GLU A 132 -20.11 -0.89 14.14
C GLU A 132 -20.60 -2.17 13.45
N ARG A 133 -19.87 -3.28 13.61
CA ARG A 133 -20.52 -4.59 13.50
C ARG A 133 -21.43 -4.73 14.71
N SER A 134 -22.67 -4.29 14.52
CA SER A 134 -23.83 -4.52 15.37
C SER A 134 -23.83 -5.98 15.83
N ASN A 135 -23.60 -6.16 17.12
CA ASN A 135 -23.85 -7.40 17.84
C ASN A 135 -25.36 -7.66 17.85
N ARG A 136 -25.85 -8.42 16.87
CA ARG A 136 -27.17 -9.06 16.93
C ARG A 136 -26.99 -10.57 17.12
N SER A 137 -27.78 -11.06 18.07
CA SER A 137 -28.25 -12.44 18.20
C SER A 137 -27.38 -13.37 19.04
N ARG A 138 -27.60 -13.31 20.36
CA ARG A 138 -27.82 -14.52 21.16
C ARG A 138 -29.19 -14.44 21.81
N SER A 139 -30.15 -15.07 21.15
CA SER A 139 -31.35 -15.63 21.77
C SER A 139 -31.00 -17.06 22.18
N GLY A 140 -31.28 -17.40 23.44
CA GLY A 140 -31.05 -18.71 24.04
C GLY A 140 -31.19 -18.60 25.55
#